data_AF-W8QZZ3-F1
#
_entry.id   AF-W8QZZ3-F1
#
_cell.length_a   1.000
_cell.length_b   1.000
_cell.length_c   1.000
_cell.angle_alpha   90.00
_cell.angle_beta   90.00
_cell.angle_gamma   90.00
#
_symmetry.space_group_name_H-M   'P 1'
#
loop_
_entity.id
_entity.type
_entity.pdbx_description
1 polymer ?
#
loop_
_entity_poly.entity_id
_entity_poly.type
_entity_poly.pdbx_seq_one_letter_code
_entity_poly.pdbx_strand_id
1 'polypeptide(L)'
;MIIKAVQAGLQQVYREGFSYAKAQVMLLNLCRKNEYTPDLFAPEQPVKTERLMSTLDAINNRWGRGTLQPGRIAKPVEWAMRRELLYPAYTTRWSELMVAKAR
;
A
#
# COMPACT_ATOMS: atom_id res chain seq x y z
N MET A 1 -8.47 2.85 -13.25
CA MET A 1 -8.16 2.50 -11.83
C MET A 1 -6.65 2.46 -11.66
N ILE A 2 -6.09 3.29 -10.78
CA ILE A 2 -4.65 3.32 -10.47
C ILE A 2 -4.14 1.91 -10.12
N ILE A 3 -4.91 1.12 -9.35
CA ILE A 3 -4.56 -0.25 -8.98
C ILE A 3 -4.28 -1.13 -10.22
N LYS A 4 -5.10 -1.04 -11.27
CA LYS A 4 -4.92 -1.83 -12.50
C LYS A 4 -3.61 -1.44 -13.21
N ALA A 5 -3.33 -0.14 -13.29
CA ALA A 5 -2.08 0.36 -13.91
C ALA A 5 -0.85 -0.07 -13.09
N VAL A 6 -0.93 0.02 -11.76
CA VAL A 6 0.12 -0.44 -10.85
C VAL A 6 0.36 -1.94 -10.98
N GLN A 7 -0.70 -2.75 -11.08
CA GLN A 7 -0.57 -4.19 -11.31
C GLN A 7 0.12 -4.51 -12.64
N ALA A 8 -0.24 -3.80 -13.71
CA ALA A 8 0.39 -3.98 -15.02
C ALA A 8 1.88 -3.61 -14.99
N GLY A 9 2.25 -2.49 -14.35
CA GLY A 9 3.65 -2.11 -14.17
C GLY A 9 4.41 -3.08 -13.26
N LEU A 10 3.78 -3.56 -12.19
CA LEU A 10 4.37 -4.54 -11.28
C LEU A 10 4.69 -5.85 -11.99
N GLN A 11 3.83 -6.33 -12.88
CA GLN A 11 4.09 -7.53 -13.70
C GLN A 11 5.35 -7.41 -14.57
N GLN A 12 5.74 -6.19 -14.96
CA GLN A 12 6.93 -5.95 -15.80
C GLN A 12 8.23 -5.83 -14.98
N VAL A 13 8.14 -5.32 -13.74
CA VAL A 13 9.31 -5.00 -12.91
C VAL A 13 9.58 -6.07 -11.84
N TYR A 14 8.56 -6.86 -11.47
CA TYR A 14 8.68 -7.92 -10.50
C TYR A 14 9.54 -9.08 -11.02
N ARG A 15 10.46 -9.55 -10.17
CA ARG A 15 11.36 -10.67 -10.41
C ARG A 15 11.28 -11.60 -9.22
N GLU A 16 11.00 -12.87 -9.50
CA GLU A 16 10.97 -13.91 -8.48
C GLU A 16 12.37 -14.11 -7.86
N GLY A 17 12.41 -14.46 -6.57
CA GLY A 17 13.66 -14.70 -5.84
C GLY A 17 14.35 -13.45 -5.29
N PHE A 18 13.84 -12.24 -5.58
CA PHE A 18 14.38 -11.00 -5.04
C PHE A 18 13.52 -10.44 -3.90
N SER A 19 14.20 -9.95 -2.86
CA SER A 19 13.55 -9.17 -1.80
C SER A 19 13.51 -7.69 -2.18
N TYR A 20 12.33 -7.09 -2.13
CA TYR A 20 12.13 -5.67 -2.42
C TYR A 20 12.01 -4.88 -1.12
N ALA A 21 12.87 -3.88 -0.93
CA ALA A 21 12.88 -3.07 0.29
C ALA A 21 11.76 -2.02 0.34
N LYS A 22 11.40 -1.44 -0.82
CA LYS A 22 10.36 -0.39 -0.94
C LYS A 22 9.76 -0.37 -2.34
N ALA A 23 8.47 -0.09 -2.42
CA ALA A 23 7.77 0.25 -3.66
C ALA A 23 6.88 1.47 -3.42
N GLN A 24 6.76 2.35 -4.40
CA GLN A 24 5.93 3.56 -4.31
C GLN A 24 5.26 3.88 -5.65
N VAL A 25 4.06 4.46 -5.57
CA VAL A 25 3.32 4.96 -6.72
C VAL A 25 3.33 6.47 -6.66
N MET A 26 3.83 7.11 -7.71
CA MET A 26 3.90 8.57 -7.81
C MET A 26 2.95 9.04 -8.89
N LEU A 27 2.04 9.94 -8.53
CA LEU A 27 1.16 10.59 -9.47
C LEU A 27 1.80 11.91 -9.88
N LEU A 28 2.11 12.04 -11.16
CA LEU A 28 2.64 13.27 -11.75
C LEU A 28 1.49 14.03 -12.41
N ASN A 29 1.60 15.36 -12.49
CA ASN A 29 0.68 16.22 -13.24
C ASN A 29 -0.80 16.09 -12.80
N LEU A 30 -1.05 16.08 -11.50
CA LEU A 30 -2.42 16.17 -10.98
C LEU A 30 -3.04 17.51 -11.41
N CYS A 31 -4.18 17.45 -12.08
CA CYS A 31 -4.95 18.60 -12.55
C CYS A 31 -6.42 18.42 -12.19
N ARG A 32 -7.19 19.52 -12.20
CA ARG A 32 -8.64 19.43 -12.04
C ARG A 32 -9.26 18.82 -13.28
N LYS A 33 -10.43 18.17 -13.13
CA LYS A 33 -11.15 17.53 -14.24
C LYS A 33 -11.39 18.47 -15.44
N ASN A 34 -11.61 19.76 -15.17
CA ASN A 34 -11.90 20.77 -16.19
C ASN A 34 -10.65 21.42 -16.79
N GLU A 35 -9.45 21.11 -16.28
CA GLU A 35 -8.18 21.68 -16.73
C GLU A 35 -7.40 20.70 -17.63
N TYR A 36 -7.96 19.53 -17.90
CA TYR A 36 -7.35 18.50 -18.72
C TYR A 36 -8.02 18.43 -20.09
N THR A 37 -7.25 18.70 -21.14
CA THR A 37 -7.65 18.43 -22.52
C THR A 37 -7.22 17.01 -22.88
N PRO A 38 -8.14 16.11 -23.24
CA PRO A 38 -7.79 14.76 -23.64
C PRO A 38 -7.00 14.78 -24.96
N ASP A 39 -6.04 13.88 -25.07
CA ASP A 39 -5.39 13.57 -26.34
C ASP A 39 -6.31 12.72 -27.22
N LEU A 40 -6.26 12.94 -28.54
CA LEU A 40 -7.16 12.32 -29.52
C LEU A 40 -7.07 10.79 -29.54
N PHE A 41 -5.90 10.25 -29.21
CA PHE A 41 -5.62 8.81 -29.25
C PHE A 41 -5.45 8.19 -27.87
N ALA A 42 -5.47 8.99 -26.81
CA ALA A 42 -5.32 8.48 -25.47
C ALA A 42 -6.58 7.73 -25.02
N PRO A 43 -6.44 6.57 -24.34
CA PRO A 43 -7.59 5.87 -23.79
C PRO A 43 -8.25 6.70 -22.69
N GLU A 44 -9.52 7.05 -22.89
CA GLU A 44 -10.30 7.77 -21.88
C GLU A 44 -10.75 6.86 -20.72
N GLN A 45 -10.95 7.48 -19.57
CA GLN A 45 -11.49 6.78 -18.42
C GLN A 45 -12.97 6.42 -18.66
N PRO A 46 -13.38 5.14 -18.51
CA PRO A 46 -14.77 4.76 -18.74
C PRO A 46 -15.72 5.43 -17.76
N VAL A 47 -16.89 5.88 -18.24
CA VAL A 47 -17.96 6.52 -17.44
C VAL A 47 -18.40 5.64 -16.24
N LYS A 48 -18.38 4.32 -16.40
CA LYS A 48 -18.67 3.38 -15.30
C LYS A 48 -17.71 3.55 -14.11
N THR A 49 -16.45 3.87 -14.38
CA THR A 49 -15.43 4.12 -13.35
C THR A 49 -15.73 5.40 -12.59
N GLU A 50 -16.17 6.46 -13.29
CA GLU A 50 -16.54 7.72 -12.65
C GLU A 50 -17.73 7.55 -11.70
N ARG A 51 -18.77 6.82 -12.14
CA ARG A 51 -19.91 6.50 -11.28
C ARG A 51 -19.46 5.73 -10.04
N LEU A 52 -18.65 4.69 -10.22
CA LEU A 52 -18.13 3.89 -9.11
C LEU A 52 -17.36 4.72 -8.08
N MET A 53 -16.45 5.59 -8.53
CA MET A 53 -15.65 6.43 -7.63
C MET A 53 -16.53 7.43 -6.89
N SER A 54 -17.49 8.05 -7.60
CA SER A 54 -18.49 8.93 -6.98
C SER A 54 -19.30 8.22 -5.88
N THR A 55 -19.72 6.97 -6.10
CA THR A 55 -20.45 6.20 -5.08
C THR A 55 -19.58 5.89 -3.87
N LEU A 56 -18.32 5.50 -4.10
CA LEU A 56 -17.36 5.25 -3.02
C LEU A 56 -17.13 6.51 -2.18
N ASP A 57 -16.93 7.66 -2.84
CA ASP A 57 -16.71 8.94 -2.18
C ASP A 57 -17.95 9.38 -1.39
N ALA A 58 -19.16 9.20 -1.94
CA ALA A 58 -20.40 9.51 -1.23
C ALA A 58 -20.56 8.69 0.05
N ILE A 59 -20.21 7.40 0.02
CA ILE A 59 -20.29 6.53 1.20
C ILE A 59 -19.23 6.93 2.23
N ASN A 60 -17.99 7.15 1.80
CA ASN A 60 -16.91 7.59 2.68
C ASN A 60 -17.19 8.96 3.32
N ASN A 61 -17.81 9.89 2.58
CA ASN A 61 -18.20 11.18 3.14
C ASN A 61 -19.31 11.07 4.20
N ARG A 62 -20.23 10.10 4.03
CA ARG A 62 -21.33 9.89 4.97
C ARG A 62 -20.92 9.13 6.23
N TRP A 63 -20.07 8.12 6.11
CA TRP A 63 -19.77 7.17 7.19
C TRP A 63 -18.36 7.31 7.78
N GLY A 64 -17.54 8.20 7.23
CA GLY A 64 -16.17 8.44 7.66
C GLY A 64 -15.14 8.07 6.59
N ARG A 65 -14.02 8.79 6.61
CA ARG A 65 -12.93 8.54 5.66
C ARG A 65 -12.40 7.11 5.84
N GLY A 66 -12.39 6.34 4.75
CA GLY A 66 -11.87 4.97 4.75
C GLY A 66 -12.90 3.90 5.15
N THR A 67 -14.18 4.23 5.30
CA THR A 67 -15.25 3.22 5.51
C THR A 67 -15.26 2.18 4.40
N LEU A 68 -15.17 2.62 3.15
CA LEU A 68 -14.97 1.78 1.99
C LEU A 68 -13.59 2.01 1.40
N GLN A 69 -12.87 0.90 1.27
CA GLN A 69 -11.54 0.87 0.69
C GLN A 69 -11.37 -0.41 -0.15
N PRO A 70 -10.49 -0.40 -1.16
CA PRO A 70 -10.12 -1.62 -1.87
C PRO A 70 -9.71 -2.73 -0.89
N GLY A 71 -10.30 -3.93 -1.05
CA GLY A 71 -10.17 -5.02 -0.06
C GLY A 71 -8.75 -5.58 0.14
N ARG A 72 -7.79 -5.25 -0.74
CA ARG A 72 -6.38 -5.67 -0.62
C ARG A 72 -5.50 -4.66 0.15
N ILE A 73 -6.09 -3.66 0.79
CA ILE A 73 -5.35 -2.74 1.65
C ILE A 73 -5.23 -3.37 3.03
N ALA A 74 -4.02 -3.78 3.40
CA ALA A 74 -3.73 -4.19 4.77
C ALA A 74 -4.09 -3.02 5.71
N LYS A 75 -4.77 -3.31 6.82
CA LYS A 75 -4.96 -2.30 7.86
C LYS A 75 -3.58 -1.75 8.25
N PRO A 76 -3.43 -0.43 8.44
CA PRO A 76 -2.18 0.10 8.95
C PRO A 76 -1.87 -0.63 10.24
N VAL A 77 -0.75 -1.37 10.25
CA VAL A 77 -0.20 -1.93 11.47
C VAL A 77 0.11 -0.72 12.33
N GLU A 78 -0.40 -0.68 13.57
CA GLU A 78 0.09 0.29 14.56
C GLU A 78 1.62 0.24 14.54
N TRP A 79 2.26 1.40 14.47
CA TRP A 79 3.71 1.50 14.36
C TRP A 79 4.38 0.58 15.39
N ALA A 80 5.00 -0.49 14.90
CA ALA A 80 5.69 -1.48 15.72
C ALA A 80 7.17 -1.49 15.32
N MET A 81 8.03 -1.35 16.32
CA MET A 81 9.47 -1.51 16.12
C MET A 81 9.74 -2.91 15.58
N ARG A 82 10.43 -3.00 14.45
CA ARG A 82 10.82 -4.27 13.83
C ARG A 82 11.99 -4.87 14.61
N ARG A 83 11.70 -5.68 15.64
CA ARG A 83 12.68 -6.26 16.58
C ARG A 83 13.38 -7.54 16.06
N GLU A 84 13.27 -7.84 14.78
CA GLU A 84 13.82 -9.05 14.14
C GLU A 84 15.37 -9.14 14.24
N LEU A 85 16.05 -8.01 14.44
CA LEU A 85 17.51 -7.92 14.58
C LEU A 85 17.95 -7.53 15.99
N LEU A 86 17.06 -7.60 16.98
CA LEU A 86 17.40 -7.22 18.36
C LEU A 86 18.23 -8.36 18.98
N TYR A 87 19.45 -8.04 19.40
CA TYR A 87 20.25 -8.99 20.17
C TYR A 87 19.58 -9.28 21.52
N PRO A 88 19.70 -10.51 22.07
CA PRO A 88 19.14 -10.82 23.36
C PRO A 88 19.69 -9.89 24.45
N ALA A 89 18.81 -9.46 25.34
CA ALA A 89 19.08 -8.55 26.43
C ALA A 89 19.77 -9.24 27.62
N TYR A 90 20.94 -9.84 27.36
CA TYR A 90 21.68 -10.66 28.34
C TYR A 90 21.96 -9.97 29.68
N THR A 91 22.13 -8.64 29.68
CA THR A 91 22.47 -7.88 30.89
C THR A 91 21.28 -7.22 31.56
N THR A 92 20.15 -7.08 30.86
CA THR A 92 19.01 -6.31 31.35
C THR A 92 17.73 -7.13 31.49
N ARG A 93 17.72 -8.40 31.04
CA ARG A 93 16.55 -9.27 31.12
C ARG A 93 16.93 -10.73 31.41
N TRP A 94 16.58 -11.18 32.62
CA TRP A 94 16.86 -12.54 33.09
C TRP A 94 16.28 -13.65 32.19
N SER A 95 15.13 -13.42 31.54
CA SER A 95 14.51 -14.40 30.63
C SER A 95 15.26 -14.59 29.31
N GLU A 96 16.23 -13.72 29.00
CA GLU A 96 17.02 -13.75 27.77
C GLU A 96 18.47 -14.22 28.01
N LEU A 97 18.78 -14.71 29.21
CA LEU A 97 20.08 -15.29 29.56
C LEU A 97 20.32 -16.64 28.86
N MET A 98 21.58 -16.92 28.54
CA MET A 98 21.98 -18.23 28.01
C MET A 98 21.77 -19.33 29.07
N VAL A 99 21.11 -20.42 28.67
CA VAL A 99 20.92 -21.61 29.51
C VAL A 99 22.02 -22.61 29.21
N ALA A 100 22.88 -22.87 30.19
CA ALA A 100 23.85 -23.96 30.14
C ALA A 100 23.22 -25.25 30.70
N LYS A 101 23.40 -26.37 30.01
CA LYS A 101 23.00 -27.72 30.49
C LYS A 101 24.25 -28.50 30.86
N ALA A 102 24.30 -29.03 32.08
CA ALA A 102 25.30 -29.99 32.51
C ALA A 102 24.80 -31.43 32.27
N ARG A 103 25.73 -32.33 31.96
CA ARG A 103 25.48 -33.78 31.89
C ARG A 103 25.49 -34.40 33.28
#